data_AF-A0A920N953-F1
#
_entry.id   AF-A0A920N953-F1
#
_cell.length_a   1.000
_cell.length_b   1.000
_cell.length_c   1.000
_cell.angle_alpha   90.00
_cell.angle_beta   90.00
_cell.angle_gamma   90.00
#
_symmetry.space_group_name_H-M   'P 1'
#
loop_
_entity.id
_entity.type
_entity.pdbx_description
1 polymer ?
#
loop_
_entity_poly.entity_id
_entity_poly.type
_entity_poly.pdbx_seq_one_letter_code
_entity_poly.pdbx_strand_id
1 'polypeptide(L)'
;MTIKDAGTFRLEFRLAAVQSRPCRILVNGGVVEAAALGRTTGSWYPDTQKWSVEVLAELKTGKNTIRIDRQGPFPHIDKFLIVPMSGNASGQLATLSELARKVDNPSGLYPAVLQQWVAHLKATSANKTSPLSLWHHAASGAATAPPTTGPHLAKYAKQPFLNSPPATRHFSTRSTISG
;
A
#
# COMPACT_ATOMS: atom_id res chain seq x y z
N MET A 1 14.38 18.90 -4.63
CA MET A 1 14.26 17.51 -5.13
C MET A 1 13.94 17.52 -6.62
N THR A 2 14.06 16.41 -7.33
CA THR A 2 13.73 16.29 -8.75
C THR A 2 12.65 15.23 -8.96
N ILE A 3 11.62 15.55 -9.73
CA ILE A 3 10.50 14.66 -10.08
C ILE A 3 10.56 14.34 -11.56
N LYS A 4 10.34 13.08 -11.94
CA LYS A 4 10.38 12.64 -13.35
C LYS A 4 9.12 13.09 -14.10
N ASP A 5 7.96 12.73 -13.56
CA ASP A 5 6.65 12.97 -14.18
C ASP A 5 5.83 13.87 -13.26
N ALA A 6 5.34 14.99 -13.79
CA ALA A 6 4.49 15.92 -13.05
C ALA A 6 3.20 15.24 -12.58
N GLY A 7 2.64 15.72 -11.47
CA GLY A 7 1.33 15.28 -10.98
C GLY A 7 1.12 15.55 -9.50
N THR A 8 0.06 14.96 -8.96
CA THR A 8 -0.29 15.05 -7.54
C THR A 8 0.55 14.08 -6.71
N PHE A 9 1.12 14.58 -5.62
CA PHE A 9 1.86 13.80 -4.65
C PHE A 9 1.29 13.99 -3.26
N ARG A 10 1.26 12.91 -2.47
CA ARG A 10 0.96 12.96 -1.04
C ARG A 10 2.23 13.23 -0.26
N LEU A 11 2.18 14.26 0.59
CA LEU A 11 3.26 14.64 1.50
C LEU A 11 2.92 14.15 2.91
N GLU A 12 3.80 13.32 3.46
CA GLU A 12 3.63 12.72 4.78
C GLU A 12 4.84 12.99 5.67
N PHE A 13 4.59 13.16 6.96
CA PHE A 13 5.63 13.38 7.96
C PHE A 13 5.49 12.40 9.11
N ARG A 14 6.63 11.89 9.60
CA ARG A 14 6.71 11.21 10.89
C ARG A 14 7.21 12.20 11.93
N LEU A 15 6.41 12.43 12.96
CA LEU A 15 6.74 13.39 14.01
C LEU A 15 6.38 12.87 15.40
N ALA A 16 7.01 13.45 16.42
CA ALA A 16 6.55 13.39 17.81
C ALA A 16 6.23 14.80 18.35
N ALA A 17 5.12 14.93 19.07
CA ALA A 17 4.74 16.18 19.70
C ALA A 17 3.88 16.04 20.96
N VAL A 18 4.21 16.81 22.01
CA VAL A 18 3.31 16.97 23.19
C VAL A 18 2.37 18.17 23.05
N GLN A 19 2.78 19.20 22.30
CA GLN A 19 1.99 20.40 22.05
C GLN A 19 1.85 20.63 20.55
N SER A 20 0.71 21.17 20.14
CA SER A 20 0.47 21.53 18.74
C SER A 20 1.47 22.60 18.27
N ARG A 21 2.15 22.33 17.16
CA ARG A 21 3.19 23.19 16.58
C ARG A 21 2.99 23.27 15.06
N PRO A 22 1.89 23.90 14.59
CA PRO A 22 1.59 23.95 13.18
C PRO A 22 2.67 24.69 12.39
N CYS A 23 2.95 24.17 11.21
CA CYS A 23 3.87 24.71 10.22
C CYS A 23 3.13 24.95 8.91
N ARG A 24 3.61 25.86 8.08
CA ARG A 24 3.17 25.96 6.70
C ARG A 24 4.05 25.07 5.83
N ILE A 25 3.43 24.45 4.83
CA ILE A 25 4.11 23.77 3.75
C ILE A 25 3.98 24.64 2.50
N LEU A 26 5.11 24.96 1.88
CA LEU A 26 5.18 25.66 0.61
C LEU A 26 5.80 24.76 -0.44
N VAL A 27 5.23 24.79 -1.64
CA VAL A 27 5.72 24.09 -2.82
C VAL A 27 6.04 25.13 -3.87
N ASN A 28 7.30 25.15 -4.32
CA ASN A 28 7.81 26.10 -5.32
C ASN A 28 7.48 27.57 -4.99
N GLY A 29 7.48 27.91 -3.69
CA GLY A 29 7.21 29.26 -3.17
C GLY A 29 5.75 29.56 -2.83
N GLY A 30 4.79 28.74 -3.30
CA GLY A 30 3.38 28.88 -2.96
C GLY A 30 3.00 28.07 -1.71
N VAL A 31 2.23 28.66 -0.79
CA VAL A 31 1.69 27.94 0.37
C VAL A 31 0.64 26.94 -0.11
N VAL A 32 0.82 25.66 0.21
CA VAL A 32 -0.14 24.58 -0.13
C VAL A 32 -0.89 24.05 1.09
N GLU A 33 -0.32 24.24 2.29
CA GLU A 33 -1.00 23.97 3.56
C GLU A 33 -0.49 24.98 4.59
N ALA A 34 -1.39 25.64 5.33
CA ALA A 34 -1.06 26.71 6.26
C ALA A 34 -0.88 26.24 7.71
N ALA A 35 -1.41 25.07 8.07
CA ALA A 35 -1.41 24.54 9.43
C ALA A 35 -1.07 23.04 9.51
N ALA A 36 -0.08 22.61 8.72
CA ALA A 36 0.43 21.24 8.72
C ALA A 36 1.17 20.90 10.03
N LEU A 37 1.36 19.62 10.32
CA LEU A 37 2.12 19.10 11.47
C LEU A 37 1.60 19.57 12.84
N GLY A 38 0.35 20.03 12.91
CA GLY A 38 -0.27 20.50 14.16
C GLY A 38 -0.67 19.39 15.14
N ARG A 39 -0.59 18.11 14.75
CA ARG A 39 -1.05 16.99 15.59
C ARG A 39 -0.09 16.72 16.74
N THR A 40 -0.64 16.38 17.90
CA THR A 40 0.10 15.84 19.04
C THR A 40 0.13 14.32 18.99
N THR A 41 1.22 13.72 19.45
CA THR A 41 1.39 12.26 19.49
C THR A 41 1.55 11.69 20.89
N GLY A 42 1.73 12.54 21.90
CA GLY A 42 1.72 12.18 23.32
C GLY A 42 3.05 12.47 24.04
N SER A 43 4.17 12.52 23.32
CA SER A 43 5.47 12.89 23.90
C SER A 43 6.36 13.60 22.86
N TRP A 44 7.53 14.05 23.30
CA TRP A 44 8.60 14.53 22.41
C TRP A 44 9.59 13.43 22.03
N TYR A 45 9.38 12.20 22.51
CA TYR A 45 10.31 11.09 22.40
C TYR A 45 10.01 10.19 21.20
N PRO A 46 10.99 9.41 20.71
CA PRO A 46 10.83 8.56 19.53
C PRO A 46 9.70 7.52 19.61
N ASP A 47 9.37 7.04 20.81
CA ASP A 47 8.36 6.01 21.07
C ASP A 47 6.94 6.42 20.68
N THR A 48 6.64 7.73 20.67
CA THR A 48 5.34 8.25 20.24
C THR A 48 5.36 8.80 18.81
N GLN A 49 6.40 8.57 18.03
CA GLN A 49 6.44 9.05 16.65
C GLN A 49 5.33 8.42 15.80
N LYS A 50 4.53 9.26 15.13
CA LYS A 50 3.45 8.80 14.24
C LYS A 50 3.58 9.45 12.87
N TRP A 51 3.22 8.68 11.84
CA TRP A 51 3.05 9.21 10.49
C TRP A 51 1.73 9.98 10.39
N SER A 52 1.74 11.06 9.62
CA SER A 52 0.57 11.87 9.30
C SER A 52 0.65 12.30 7.85
N VAL A 53 -0.48 12.17 7.14
CA VAL A 53 -0.68 12.81 5.84
C VAL A 53 -0.98 14.28 6.10
N GLU A 54 -0.18 15.16 5.51
CA GLU A 54 -0.32 16.61 5.72
C GLU A 54 -1.01 17.29 4.53
N VAL A 55 -0.62 16.97 3.29
CA VAL A 55 -1.18 17.64 2.11
C VAL A 55 -1.04 16.80 0.84
N LEU A 56 -1.95 16.99 -0.11
CA LEU A 56 -1.79 16.59 -1.50
C LEU A 56 -1.29 17.81 -2.28
N ALA A 57 -0.10 17.70 -2.89
CA ALA A 57 0.57 18.80 -3.56
C ALA A 57 0.87 18.46 -5.02
N GLU A 58 0.65 19.42 -5.91
CA GLU A 58 1.08 19.33 -7.30
C GLU A 58 2.58 19.60 -7.42
N LEU A 59 3.32 18.65 -8.01
CA LEU A 59 4.74 18.78 -8.30
C LEU A 59 4.96 18.76 -9.82
N LYS A 60 5.90 19.58 -10.29
CA LYS A 60 6.24 19.70 -11.72
C LYS A 60 7.31 18.68 -12.11
N THR A 61 7.41 18.32 -13.38
CA THR A 61 8.61 17.60 -13.88
C THR A 61 9.85 18.47 -13.65
N GLY A 62 10.95 17.84 -13.24
CA GLY A 62 12.20 18.51 -12.91
C GLY A 62 12.28 18.96 -11.46
N LYS A 63 13.01 20.05 -11.22
CA LYS A 63 13.34 20.52 -9.87
C LYS A 63 12.13 21.14 -9.18
N ASN A 64 11.82 20.63 -7.98
CA ASN A 64 10.83 21.21 -7.07
C ASN A 64 11.48 21.52 -5.71
N THR A 65 10.96 22.55 -5.07
CA THR A 65 11.31 22.93 -3.69
C THR A 65 10.11 22.74 -2.79
N ILE A 66 10.26 21.94 -1.73
CA ILE A 66 9.30 21.88 -0.63
C ILE A 66 9.96 22.56 0.56
N ARG A 67 9.28 23.55 1.11
CA ARG A 67 9.71 24.30 2.30
C ARG A 67 8.69 24.08 3.39
N ILE A 68 9.17 23.75 4.58
CA ILE A 68 8.35 23.71 5.79
C ILE A 68 8.82 24.90 6.61
N ASP A 69 7.91 25.79 6.98
CA ASP A 69 8.25 26.96 7.78
C ASP A 69 7.26 27.23 8.91
N ARG A 70 7.77 27.82 9.98
CA ARG A 70 6.97 28.39 11.05
C ARG A 70 7.79 29.43 11.79
N GLN A 71 7.10 30.31 12.51
CA GLN A 71 7.71 31.12 13.55
C GLN A 71 7.75 30.29 14.85
N GLY A 72 8.93 30.08 15.42
CA GLY A 72 9.13 29.28 16.63
C GLY A 72 9.57 27.83 16.40
N PRO A 73 9.56 27.00 17.46
CA PRO A 73 10.19 25.67 17.45
C PRO A 73 9.38 24.64 16.68
N PHE A 74 10.00 23.80 15.86
CA PHE A 74 9.29 22.74 15.14
C PHE A 74 8.77 21.62 16.08
N PRO A 75 7.76 20.82 15.68
CA PRO A 75 7.59 19.49 16.27
C PRO A 75 8.84 18.63 15.97
N HIS A 76 9.03 17.53 16.68
CA HIS A 76 10.19 16.65 16.44
C HIS A 76 9.96 15.82 15.19
N ILE A 77 10.30 16.40 14.03
CA ILE A 77 10.22 15.75 12.71
C ILE A 77 11.39 14.78 12.58
N ASP A 78 11.08 13.56 12.17
CA ASP A 78 12.07 12.51 11.97
C ASP A 78 12.16 12.08 10.50
N LYS A 79 11.01 11.89 9.83
CA LYS A 79 10.98 11.48 8.41
C LYS A 79 9.98 12.29 7.61
N PHE A 80 10.31 12.41 6.33
CA PHE A 80 9.49 13.01 5.31
C PHE A 80 9.35 12.01 4.16
N LEU A 81 8.11 11.78 3.72
CA LEU A 81 7.78 10.86 2.64
C LEU A 81 6.97 11.60 1.58
N ILE A 82 7.32 11.35 0.32
CA ILE A 82 6.66 11.92 -0.87
C ILE A 82 6.18 10.74 -1.70
N VAL A 83 4.88 10.63 -1.89
CA VAL A 83 4.26 9.49 -2.58
C VAL A 83 3.55 9.98 -3.83
N PRO A 84 3.91 9.55 -5.05
CA PRO A 84 3.13 9.84 -6.25
C PRO A 84 1.72 9.25 -6.12
N MET A 85 0.71 10.03 -6.44
CA MET A 85 -0.67 9.56 -6.52
C MET A 85 -0.93 9.09 -7.95
N SER A 86 -0.99 7.78 -8.16
CA SER A 86 -1.26 7.19 -9.47
C SER A 86 -2.75 7.22 -9.81
N GLY A 87 -3.25 8.29 -10.44
CA GLY A 87 -4.51 8.36 -11.19
C GLY A 87 -5.84 8.02 -10.47
N ASN A 88 -6.97 8.37 -11.10
CA ASN A 88 -8.28 7.83 -10.71
C ASN A 88 -8.30 6.33 -11.06
N ALA A 89 -8.34 5.47 -10.05
CA ALA A 89 -8.15 4.03 -10.23
C ALA A 89 -9.22 3.42 -11.17
N SER A 90 -8.78 2.87 -12.30
CA SER A 90 -9.54 1.89 -13.07
C SER A 90 -8.64 0.71 -13.44
N GLY A 91 -9.10 -0.51 -13.15
CA GLY A 91 -8.35 -1.77 -13.33
C GLY A 91 -8.06 -2.50 -12.00
N GLN A 92 -7.26 -3.57 -12.03
CA GLN A 92 -6.99 -4.52 -10.93
C GLN A 92 -6.58 -3.87 -9.57
N LEU A 93 -6.12 -2.62 -9.59
CA LEU A 93 -5.88 -1.78 -8.41
C LEU A 93 -7.16 -1.33 -7.71
N ALA A 94 -8.21 -0.99 -8.44
CA ALA A 94 -9.52 -0.64 -7.90
C ALA A 94 -10.13 -1.82 -7.12
N THR A 95 -9.96 -3.05 -7.63
CA THR A 95 -10.42 -4.28 -6.97
C THR A 95 -9.66 -4.56 -5.67
N LEU A 96 -8.35 -4.26 -5.62
CA LEU A 96 -7.54 -4.38 -4.40
C LEU A 96 -7.91 -3.31 -3.37
N SER A 97 -8.22 -2.09 -3.80
CA SER A 97 -8.73 -1.04 -2.93
C SER A 97 -10.13 -1.37 -2.39
N GLU A 98 -11.00 -1.96 -3.21
CA GLU A 98 -12.31 -2.47 -2.77
C GLU A 98 -12.18 -3.61 -1.76
N LEU A 99 -11.24 -4.55 -1.98
CA LEU A 99 -10.91 -5.61 -1.04
C LEU A 99 -10.35 -5.06 0.28
N ALA A 100 -9.44 -4.09 0.23
CA ALA A 100 -8.91 -3.43 1.41
C ALA A 100 -9.99 -2.69 2.21
N ARG A 101 -11.03 -2.18 1.54
CA ARG A 101 -12.19 -1.54 2.17
C ARG A 101 -13.16 -2.53 2.82
N LYS A 102 -13.08 -3.83 2.49
CA LYS A 102 -13.86 -4.91 3.12
C LYS A 102 -13.17 -5.53 4.34
N VAL A 103 -11.96 -5.08 4.68
CA VAL A 103 -11.25 -5.52 5.89
C VAL A 103 -11.67 -4.64 7.06
N ASP A 104 -12.10 -5.28 8.16
CA ASP A 104 -12.69 -4.64 9.34
C ASP A 104 -11.79 -3.57 10.00
N ASN A 105 -10.50 -3.53 9.67
CA ASN A 105 -9.58 -2.45 10.03
C ASN A 105 -8.84 -1.88 8.80
N PRO A 106 -9.43 -0.87 8.11
CA PRO A 106 -8.85 -0.26 6.91
C PRO A 106 -7.49 0.42 7.16
N SER A 107 -7.23 0.84 8.39
CA SER A 107 -5.96 1.44 8.84
C SER A 107 -4.80 0.45 8.93
N GLY A 108 -5.07 -0.86 8.89
CA GLY A 108 -4.05 -1.91 8.94
C GLY A 108 -3.42 -2.22 7.57
N LEU A 109 -4.05 -1.79 6.47
CA LEU A 109 -3.62 -2.15 5.12
C LEU A 109 -3.01 -0.95 4.40
N TYR A 110 -1.68 -0.93 4.31
CA TYR A 110 -0.95 0.06 3.53
C TYR A 110 -0.99 -0.31 2.03
N PRO A 111 -1.62 0.49 1.16
CA PRO A 111 -1.76 0.15 -0.27
C PRO A 111 -0.43 -0.09 -0.97
N ALA A 112 0.62 0.66 -0.59
CA ALA A 112 1.97 0.48 -1.11
C ALA A 112 2.56 -0.89 -0.76
N VAL A 113 2.33 -1.39 0.46
CA VAL A 113 2.78 -2.72 0.89
C VAL A 113 2.05 -3.80 0.10
N LEU A 114 0.74 -3.67 -0.09
CA LEU A 114 -0.03 -4.60 -0.92
C LEU A 114 0.46 -4.62 -2.36
N GLN A 115 0.77 -3.46 -2.95
CA GLN A 115 1.32 -3.39 -4.32
C GLN A 115 2.71 -4.01 -4.42
N GLN A 116 3.57 -3.83 -3.42
CA GLN A 116 4.86 -4.50 -3.37
C GLN A 116 4.71 -6.03 -3.33
N TRP A 117 3.78 -6.54 -2.53
CA TRP A 117 3.48 -7.97 -2.50
C TRP A 117 2.91 -8.47 -3.83
N VAL A 118 1.98 -7.75 -4.45
CA VAL A 118 1.46 -8.10 -5.79
C VAL A 118 2.58 -8.14 -6.83
N ALA A 119 3.47 -7.14 -6.84
CA ALA A 119 4.62 -7.10 -7.73
C ALA A 119 5.58 -8.28 -7.49
N HIS A 120 5.86 -8.58 -6.22
CA HIS A 120 6.74 -9.70 -5.84
C HIS A 120 6.16 -11.07 -6.24
N LEU A 121 4.85 -11.26 -6.05
CA LEU A 121 4.15 -12.48 -6.48
C LEU A 121 4.18 -12.63 -8.00
N LYS A 122 3.93 -11.55 -8.76
CA LYS A 122 4.03 -11.57 -10.23
C LYS A 122 5.46 -11.87 -10.70
N ALA A 123 6.46 -11.26 -10.10
CA ALA A 123 7.87 -11.47 -10.46
C ALA A 123 8.35 -12.90 -10.18
N THR A 124 7.77 -13.57 -9.18
CA THR A 124 8.18 -14.92 -8.78
C THR A 124 7.33 -16.04 -9.38
N SER A 125 6.25 -15.73 -10.11
CA SER A 125 5.28 -16.73 -10.60
C SER A 125 5.89 -17.78 -11.53
N ALA A 126 6.89 -17.39 -12.34
CA ALA A 126 7.63 -18.29 -13.21
C ALA A 126 8.89 -18.90 -12.57
N ASN A 127 9.27 -18.45 -11.36
CA ASN A 127 10.49 -18.90 -10.71
C ASN A 127 10.24 -20.19 -9.89
N LYS A 128 10.63 -21.33 -10.46
CA LYS A 128 10.45 -22.65 -9.84
C LYS A 128 11.27 -22.87 -8.56
N THR A 129 12.34 -22.10 -8.34
CA THR A 129 13.17 -22.19 -7.13
C THR A 129 12.79 -21.16 -6.05
N SER A 130 11.79 -20.31 -6.33
CA SER A 130 11.22 -19.40 -5.34
C SER A 130 10.66 -20.18 -4.14
N PRO A 131 10.79 -19.67 -2.90
CA PRO A 131 10.07 -20.24 -1.76
C PRO A 131 8.54 -20.22 -1.94
N LEU A 132 8.02 -19.40 -2.86
CA LEU A 132 6.60 -19.28 -3.18
C LEU A 132 6.15 -20.21 -4.31
N SER A 133 7.04 -21.05 -4.87
CA SER A 133 6.71 -21.91 -6.02
C SER A 133 5.55 -22.87 -5.74
N LEU A 134 5.45 -23.39 -4.51
CA LEU A 134 4.34 -24.25 -4.07
C LEU A 134 3.00 -23.49 -4.06
N TRP A 135 3.02 -22.24 -3.59
CA TRP A 135 1.85 -21.37 -3.59
C TRP A 135 1.41 -21.04 -5.02
N HIS A 136 2.36 -20.72 -5.92
CA HIS A 136 2.07 -20.46 -7.33
C HIS A 136 1.48 -21.69 -8.03
N HIS A 137 1.98 -22.88 -7.73
CA HIS A 137 1.45 -24.14 -8.25
C HIS A 137 0.01 -24.37 -7.77
N ALA A 138 -0.25 -24.24 -6.47
CA ALA A 138 -1.60 -24.36 -5.91
C ALA A 138 -2.57 -23.31 -6.49
N ALA A 139 -2.13 -22.05 -6.60
CA ALA A 139 -2.93 -20.95 -7.16
C ALA A 139 -3.25 -21.12 -8.65
N SER A 140 -2.40 -21.84 -9.40
CA SER A 140 -2.64 -22.14 -10.83
C SER A 140 -3.70 -23.22 -11.07
N GLY A 141 -4.14 -23.93 -10.03
CA GLY A 141 -5.06 -25.06 -10.16
C GLY A 141 -4.45 -26.27 -10.88
N ALA A 142 -3.12 -26.33 -10.99
CA ALA A 142 -2.43 -27.40 -11.68
C ALA A 142 -2.60 -28.73 -10.93
N ALA A 143 -3.11 -29.74 -11.64
CA ALA A 143 -3.22 -31.12 -11.14
C ALA A 143 -1.90 -31.91 -11.24
N THR A 144 -0.83 -31.26 -11.72
CA THR A 144 0.50 -31.86 -11.87
C THR A 144 1.24 -31.90 -10.53
N ALA A 145 2.31 -32.69 -10.43
CA ALA A 145 3.12 -32.75 -9.22
C ALA A 145 3.67 -31.35 -8.85
N PRO A 146 3.65 -30.95 -7.57
CA PRO A 146 4.11 -29.64 -7.13
C PRO A 146 5.62 -29.46 -7.41
N PRO A 147 6.08 -28.24 -7.71
CA PRO A 147 7.49 -27.96 -7.91
C PRO A 147 8.30 -28.29 -6.66
N THR A 148 9.50 -28.83 -6.84
CA THR A 148 10.38 -29.19 -5.73
C THR A 148 10.80 -27.94 -4.97
N THR A 149 10.21 -27.74 -3.79
CA THR A 149 10.69 -26.78 -2.82
C THR A 149 12.00 -27.31 -2.23
N GLY A 150 13.02 -26.46 -2.07
CA GLY A 150 14.34 -26.83 -1.53
C GLY A 150 14.29 -27.65 -0.22
N PRO A 151 15.43 -28.15 0.28
CA PRO A 151 15.50 -29.26 1.25
C PRO A 151 14.65 -29.08 2.51
N HIS A 152 14.42 -27.85 2.97
CA HIS A 152 13.62 -27.57 4.17
C HIS A 152 12.11 -27.75 4.01
N LEU A 153 11.58 -27.64 2.79
CA LEU A 153 10.15 -27.63 2.52
C LEU A 153 9.66 -28.94 1.88
N ALA A 154 10.58 -29.80 1.43
CA ALA A 154 10.27 -31.11 0.84
C ALA A 154 9.38 -32.01 1.72
N LYS A 155 9.47 -31.86 3.06
CA LYS A 155 8.61 -32.57 4.03
C LYS A 155 7.13 -32.17 3.97
N TYR A 156 6.81 -30.99 3.46
CA TYR A 156 5.44 -30.50 3.33
C TYR A 156 4.83 -30.75 1.95
N ALA A 157 5.63 -31.07 0.93
CA ALA A 157 5.17 -31.30 -0.44
C ALA A 157 4.21 -32.50 -0.60
N LYS A 158 4.15 -33.39 0.40
CA LYS A 158 3.25 -34.57 0.42
C LYS A 158 1.98 -34.37 1.25
N GLN A 159 1.81 -33.21 1.90
CA GLN A 159 0.61 -32.94 2.69
C GLN A 159 -0.52 -32.44 1.78
N PRO A 160 -1.75 -32.97 1.90
CA PRO A 160 -2.89 -32.42 1.18
C PRO A 160 -3.12 -30.98 1.65
N PHE A 161 -3.27 -30.06 0.69
CA PHE A 161 -3.67 -28.70 1.01
C PHE A 161 -5.04 -28.74 1.70
N LEU A 162 -5.17 -28.08 2.85
CA LEU A 162 -6.45 -27.94 3.55
C LEU A 162 -7.50 -27.42 2.58
N ASN A 163 -8.61 -28.16 2.49
CA ASN A 163 -9.71 -27.97 1.55
C ASN A 163 -10.07 -26.49 1.34
N SER A 164 -10.01 -26.02 0.10
CA SER A 164 -10.71 -24.80 -0.33
C SER A 164 -12.21 -24.92 -0.01
N PRO A 165 -12.89 -23.87 0.47
CA PRO A 165 -14.34 -23.90 0.60
C PRO A 165 -14.98 -24.16 -0.78
N PRO A 166 -16.07 -24.95 -0.85
CA PRO A 166 -16.65 -25.36 -2.12
C PRO A 166 -17.15 -24.16 -2.92
N ALA A 167 -16.83 -24.14 -4.21
CA ALA A 167 -17.37 -23.18 -5.15
C ALA A 167 -18.91 -23.26 -5.16
N THR A 168 -19.57 -22.15 -4.82
CA THR A 168 -21.03 -22.01 -4.91
C THR A 168 -21.49 -22.35 -6.32
N ARG A 169 -22.19 -23.47 -6.49
CA ARG A 169 -22.83 -23.83 -7.76
C ARG A 169 -23.96 -22.84 -8.02
N HIS A 170 -23.82 -22.03 -9.07
CA HIS A 170 -24.95 -21.30 -9.64
C HIS A 170 -25.95 -22.31 -10.21
N PHE A 171 -27.15 -22.36 -9.63
CA PHE A 171 -28.31 -23.01 -10.24
C PHE A 171 -28.76 -22.17 -11.44
N SER A 172 -28.63 -22.75 -12.64
CA SER A 172 -29.19 -22.21 -13.88
C SER A 172 -30.67 -22.59 -13.96
N THR A 173 -31.56 -21.61 -13.94
CA THR A 173 -32.98 -21.77 -14.23
C THR A 173 -33.17 -22.07 -15.72
N ARG A 174 -33.60 -23.29 -16.05
CA ARG A 174 -34.04 -23.64 -17.41
C ARG A 174 -35.54 -23.39 -17.51
N SER A 175 -35.92 -22.32 -18.21
CA SER A 175 -37.28 -22.15 -18.73
C SER A 175 -37.46 -23.06 -19.93
N THR A 176 -38.42 -23.97 -19.87
CA THR A 176 -38.99 -24.66 -21.04
C THR A 176 -40.45 -24.26 -21.10
N ILE A 177 -40.83 -23.55 -22.17
CA ILE A 177 -42.21 -23.32 -22.60
C ILE A 177 -42.33 -23.95 -23.98
N SER A 178 -43.17 -24.97 -24.10
CA SER A 178 -43.77 -25.46 -25.34
C SER A 178 -44.85 -26.48 -24.98
N GLY A 179 -46.12 -26.13 -25.17
CA GLY A 179 -47.31 -26.92 -24.86
C GLY A 179 -48.44 -26.05 -24.38
#